data_AF-A0A7W1NWN3-F1
#
_entry.id   AF-A0A7W1NWN3-F1
#
_cell.length_a   1.000
_cell.length_b   1.000
_cell.length_c   1.000
_cell.angle_alpha   90.00
_cell.angle_beta   90.00
_cell.angle_gamma   90.00
#
_symmetry.space_group_name_H-M   'P 1'
#
loop_
_entity.id
_entity.type
_entity.pdbx_description
1 polymer ?
#
loop_
_entity_poly.entity_id
_entity_poly.type
_entity_poly.pdbx_seq_one_letter_code
_entity_poly.pdbx_strand_id
1 'polypeptide(L)'
;TDNNATLFANGYNSVIKPLFDSKDWTLVDDQSVPDWDNTKAQTIFEQMLTAAGGKIDAAVAANDGLANAVATALQNQGLPYIPVTGQDATVGGIQNILSGRQSMTVYKGIKQEADAAAALAIALVKGTDTSTMATSVVNNGTKDVPSVLLVPVSVDKTNIADTVIKDGFRTWAEICVGDFAQYCPADAMMEMTAEATDSMMMEATPEATP
;
A
#
# COMPACT_ATOMS: atom_id res chain seq x y z
N THR A 1 -5.44 0.28 -19.74
CA THR A 1 -5.96 0.34 -18.37
C THR A 1 -6.64 -0.96 -18.06
N ASP A 2 -6.23 -1.63 -16.99
CA ASP A 2 -6.93 -2.81 -16.47
C ASP A 2 -8.14 -2.40 -15.61
N ASN A 3 -9.01 -3.36 -15.30
CA ASN A 3 -10.24 -3.10 -14.55
C ASN A 3 -9.97 -2.52 -13.15
N ASN A 4 -8.90 -2.93 -12.48
CA ASN A 4 -8.58 -2.49 -11.13
C ASN A 4 -8.22 -1.00 -11.11
N ALA A 5 -7.40 -0.55 -12.07
CA ALA A 5 -7.07 0.86 -12.24
C ALA A 5 -8.34 1.73 -12.40
N THR A 6 -9.31 1.24 -13.17
CA THR A 6 -10.59 1.94 -13.37
C THR A 6 -11.41 2.02 -12.09
N LEU A 7 -11.47 0.96 -11.29
CA LEU A 7 -12.21 0.95 -10.02
C LEU A 7 -11.59 1.90 -8.99
N PHE A 8 -10.26 1.95 -8.87
CA PHE A 8 -9.60 2.94 -8.00
C PHE A 8 -9.87 4.35 -8.47
N ALA A 9 -9.76 4.60 -9.79
CA ALA A 9 -10.06 5.90 -10.36
C ALA A 9 -11.48 6.37 -10.06
N ASN A 10 -12.46 5.50 -10.23
CA ASN A 10 -13.84 5.81 -9.85
C ASN A 10 -13.97 6.09 -8.35
N GLY A 11 -13.30 5.30 -7.51
CA GLY A 11 -13.27 5.46 -6.06
C GLY A 11 -12.78 6.84 -5.64
N TYR A 12 -11.53 7.20 -5.97
CA TYR A 12 -10.99 8.50 -5.57
C TYR A 12 -11.70 9.67 -6.27
N ASN A 13 -12.09 9.55 -7.54
CA ASN A 13 -12.80 10.61 -8.26
C ASN A 13 -14.19 10.88 -7.68
N SER A 14 -14.86 9.88 -7.09
CA SER A 14 -16.13 10.11 -6.39
C SER A 14 -16.00 11.09 -5.22
N VAL A 15 -14.78 11.24 -4.66
CA VAL A 15 -14.48 12.14 -3.54
C VAL A 15 -13.84 13.45 -4.02
N ILE A 16 -12.86 13.40 -4.91
CA ILE A 16 -12.06 14.59 -5.28
C ILE A 16 -12.66 15.38 -6.44
N LYS A 17 -13.45 14.75 -7.33
CA LYS A 17 -14.04 15.45 -8.48
C LYS A 17 -14.89 16.67 -8.07
N PRO A 18 -15.72 16.62 -7.01
CA PRO A 18 -16.44 17.80 -6.52
C PRO A 18 -15.54 19.00 -6.16
N LEU A 19 -14.29 18.77 -5.74
CA LEU A 19 -13.33 19.84 -5.40
C LEU A 19 -12.78 20.52 -6.66
N PHE A 20 -12.62 19.76 -7.75
CA PHE A 20 -12.29 20.34 -9.06
C PHE A 20 -13.49 21.05 -9.69
N ASP A 21 -14.69 20.47 -9.60
CA ASP A 21 -15.92 21.03 -10.16
C ASP A 21 -16.28 22.38 -9.49
N SER A 22 -16.06 22.51 -8.19
CA SER A 22 -16.24 23.75 -7.42
C SER A 22 -15.11 24.78 -7.62
N LYS A 23 -14.01 24.37 -8.25
CA LYS A 23 -12.76 25.15 -8.42
C LYS A 23 -12.02 25.45 -7.12
N ASP A 24 -12.34 24.74 -6.04
CA ASP A 24 -11.53 24.76 -4.82
C ASP A 24 -10.13 24.19 -5.12
N TRP A 25 -10.06 23.14 -5.94
CA TRP A 25 -8.83 22.55 -6.44
C TRP A 25 -8.68 22.75 -7.95
N THR A 26 -7.45 22.75 -8.45
CA THR A 26 -7.14 22.76 -9.88
C THR A 26 -6.49 21.42 -10.26
N LEU A 27 -7.06 20.72 -11.24
CA LEU A 27 -6.46 19.51 -11.77
C LEU A 27 -5.27 19.89 -12.66
N VAL A 28 -4.06 19.52 -12.23
CA VAL A 28 -2.84 19.80 -13.01
C VAL A 28 -2.73 18.83 -14.20
N ASP A 29 -2.83 17.53 -13.95
CA ASP A 29 -2.81 16.47 -14.96
C ASP A 29 -3.44 15.18 -14.38
N ASP A 30 -3.84 14.26 -15.24
CA ASP A 30 -4.36 12.92 -14.92
C ASP A 30 -3.86 11.93 -15.98
N GLN A 31 -3.03 10.97 -15.57
CA GLN A 31 -2.41 10.00 -16.46
C GLN A 31 -2.50 8.58 -15.91
N SER A 32 -2.83 7.64 -16.79
CA SER A 32 -2.69 6.21 -16.50
C SER A 32 -1.23 5.78 -16.64
N VAL A 33 -0.73 5.02 -15.66
CA VAL A 33 0.60 4.41 -15.75
C VAL A 33 0.49 3.04 -16.44
N PRO A 34 1.13 2.82 -17.60
CA PRO A 34 1.07 1.54 -18.28
C PRO A 34 1.67 0.42 -17.44
N ASP A 35 0.94 -0.69 -17.31
CA ASP A 35 1.38 -1.93 -16.66
C ASP A 35 1.77 -1.76 -15.18
N TRP A 36 1.32 -0.69 -14.53
CA TRP A 36 1.74 -0.33 -13.17
C TRP A 36 3.27 -0.16 -13.03
N ASP A 37 3.93 0.18 -14.14
CA ASP A 37 5.39 0.27 -14.20
C ASP A 37 5.92 1.53 -13.49
N ASN A 38 6.68 1.31 -12.42
CA ASN A 38 7.21 2.39 -11.59
C ASN A 38 8.20 3.31 -12.33
N THR A 39 8.94 2.81 -13.31
CA THR A 39 9.88 3.63 -14.10
C THR A 39 9.12 4.56 -15.03
N LYS A 40 8.06 4.05 -15.67
CA LYS A 40 7.14 4.88 -16.46
C LYS A 40 6.43 5.89 -15.58
N ALA A 41 5.98 5.49 -14.38
CA ALA A 41 5.36 6.39 -13.41
C ALA A 41 6.27 7.57 -13.05
N GLN A 42 7.55 7.31 -12.76
CA GLN A 42 8.51 8.36 -12.45
C GLN A 42 8.67 9.31 -13.64
N THR A 43 8.84 8.76 -14.85
CA THR A 43 8.96 9.57 -16.08
C THR A 43 7.72 10.44 -16.32
N ILE A 44 6.52 9.88 -16.12
CA ILE A 44 5.25 10.59 -16.26
C ILE A 44 5.18 11.74 -15.26
N PHE A 45 5.49 11.48 -13.98
CA PHE A 45 5.40 12.53 -12.96
C PHE A 45 6.48 13.61 -13.14
N GLU A 46 7.70 13.26 -13.58
CA GLU A 46 8.74 14.24 -13.95
C GLU A 46 8.28 15.16 -15.08
N GLN A 47 7.54 14.64 -16.07
CA GLN A 47 6.94 15.43 -17.14
C GLN A 47 5.82 16.33 -16.63
N MET A 48 4.94 15.82 -15.75
CA MET A 48 3.91 16.63 -15.08
C MET A 48 4.53 17.80 -14.30
N LEU A 49 5.56 17.51 -13.49
CA LEU A 49 6.30 18.54 -12.74
C LEU A 49 6.90 19.58 -13.69
N THR A 50 7.54 19.15 -14.77
CA THR A 50 8.13 20.07 -15.76
C THR A 50 7.07 20.97 -16.39
N ALA A 51 5.94 20.40 -16.83
CA ALA A 51 4.84 21.16 -17.44
C ALA A 51 4.19 22.14 -16.45
N ALA A 52 4.10 21.77 -15.17
CA ALA A 52 3.57 22.61 -14.11
C ALA A 52 4.59 23.62 -13.55
N GLY A 53 5.84 23.60 -14.00
CA GLY A 53 6.92 24.43 -13.45
C GLY A 53 7.21 24.12 -11.98
N GLY A 54 7.14 22.83 -11.60
CA GLY A 54 7.35 22.32 -10.25
C GLY A 54 6.18 22.55 -9.29
N LYS A 55 5.03 23.04 -9.79
CA LYS A 55 3.86 23.40 -8.96
C LYS A 55 2.80 22.29 -8.97
N ILE A 56 3.01 21.27 -8.16
CA ILE A 56 2.03 20.24 -7.86
C ILE A 56 1.94 20.12 -6.34
N ASP A 57 0.74 20.30 -5.78
CA ASP A 57 0.55 20.38 -4.33
C ASP A 57 0.22 19.03 -3.68
N ALA A 58 -0.29 18.06 -4.44
CA ALA A 58 -0.61 16.70 -3.99
C ALA A 58 -0.67 15.73 -5.17
N ALA A 59 -0.50 14.44 -4.91
CA ALA A 59 -0.64 13.38 -5.90
C ALA A 59 -1.51 12.24 -5.39
N VAL A 60 -2.46 11.77 -6.20
CA VAL A 60 -3.26 10.57 -5.90
C VAL A 60 -2.66 9.39 -6.64
N ALA A 61 -1.72 8.70 -6.01
CA ALA A 61 -1.13 7.49 -6.56
C ALA A 61 -1.93 6.25 -6.14
N ALA A 62 -2.15 5.34 -7.09
CA ALA A 62 -3.03 4.18 -6.91
C ALA A 62 -2.38 2.97 -6.22
N ASN A 63 -1.05 2.97 -6.03
CA ASN A 63 -0.34 2.03 -5.17
C ASN A 63 0.98 2.62 -4.64
N ASP A 64 1.65 1.91 -3.74
CA ASP A 64 2.89 2.37 -3.11
C ASP A 64 4.08 2.46 -4.07
N GLY A 65 4.12 1.64 -5.12
CA GLY A 65 5.17 1.70 -6.14
C GLY A 65 5.11 3.00 -6.94
N LEU A 66 3.91 3.39 -7.35
CA LEU A 66 3.64 4.67 -8.00
C LEU A 66 3.88 5.85 -7.05
N ALA A 67 3.50 5.72 -5.78
CA ALA A 67 3.78 6.74 -4.75
C ALA A 67 5.30 6.94 -4.56
N ASN A 68 6.08 5.86 -4.55
CA ASN A 68 7.53 5.94 -4.48
C ASN A 68 8.15 6.61 -5.71
N ALA A 69 7.57 6.40 -6.89
CA ALA A 69 7.99 7.07 -8.12
C ALA A 69 7.78 8.60 -8.04
N VAL A 70 6.65 9.04 -7.48
CA VAL A 70 6.38 10.46 -7.18
C VAL A 70 7.42 11.01 -6.21
N ALA A 71 7.68 10.34 -5.10
CA ALA A 71 8.66 10.78 -4.11
C ALA A 71 10.08 10.88 -4.71
N THR A 72 10.47 9.92 -5.55
CA THR A 72 11.78 9.91 -6.24
C THR A 72 11.90 11.08 -7.21
N ALA A 73 10.86 11.35 -8.01
CA ALA A 73 10.85 12.46 -8.95
C ALA A 73 10.96 13.83 -8.25
N LEU A 74 10.26 14.03 -7.12
CA LEU A 74 10.38 15.24 -6.29
C LEU A 74 11.82 15.39 -5.76
N GLN A 75 12.38 14.30 -5.21
CA GLN A 75 13.75 14.29 -4.70
C GLN A 75 14.78 14.64 -5.79
N ASN A 76 14.66 14.06 -6.98
CA ASN A 76 15.56 14.33 -8.11
C ASN A 76 15.56 15.79 -8.54
N GLN A 77 14.42 16.48 -8.38
CA GLN A 77 14.28 17.90 -8.70
C GLN A 77 14.58 18.83 -7.50
N GLY A 78 14.95 18.27 -6.34
CA GLY A 78 15.18 19.03 -5.12
C GLY A 78 13.91 19.73 -4.59
N LEU A 79 12.74 19.22 -4.94
CA LEU A 79 11.44 19.73 -4.51
C LEU A 79 11.05 19.11 -3.15
N PRO A 80 10.28 19.83 -2.32
CA PRO A 80 9.73 19.25 -1.10
C PRO A 80 8.80 18.08 -1.42
N TYR A 81 8.75 17.11 -0.53
CA TYR A 81 7.73 16.07 -0.61
C TYR A 81 6.33 16.68 -0.42
N ILE A 82 5.37 16.14 -1.16
CA ILE A 82 3.98 16.56 -1.14
C ILE A 82 3.10 15.41 -0.61
N PRO A 83 1.87 15.69 -0.16
CA PRO A 83 0.92 14.63 0.15
C PRO A 83 0.73 13.68 -1.03
N VAL A 84 1.01 12.39 -0.81
CA VAL A 84 0.83 11.33 -1.81
C VAL A 84 0.17 10.11 -1.17
N THR A 85 -0.89 9.60 -1.81
CA THR A 85 -1.58 8.37 -1.39
C THR A 85 -0.85 7.14 -1.91
N GLY A 86 -1.22 5.96 -1.42
CA GLY A 86 -0.76 4.69 -1.96
C GLY A 86 -1.68 3.54 -1.56
N GLN A 87 -1.23 2.33 -1.86
CA GLN A 87 -1.95 1.09 -1.61
C GLN A 87 -0.96 -0.06 -1.62
N ASP A 88 -1.30 -1.12 -0.88
CA ASP A 88 -0.63 -2.42 -0.74
C ASP A 88 0.22 -2.58 0.52
N ALA A 89 0.49 -1.49 1.26
CA ALA A 89 1.33 -1.52 2.46
C ALA A 89 2.65 -2.28 2.24
N THR A 90 3.32 -1.97 1.14
CA THR A 90 4.66 -2.47 0.83
C THR A 90 5.67 -1.97 1.86
N VAL A 91 6.80 -2.67 2.00
CA VAL A 91 7.89 -2.21 2.90
C VAL A 91 8.30 -0.77 2.57
N GLY A 92 8.52 -0.48 1.27
CA GLY A 92 8.86 0.86 0.80
C GLY A 92 7.77 1.89 1.07
N GLY A 93 6.49 1.52 0.93
CA GLY A 93 5.36 2.38 1.27
C GLY A 93 5.32 2.73 2.75
N ILE A 94 5.49 1.76 3.65
CA ILE A 94 5.54 2.00 5.10
C ILE A 94 6.77 2.84 5.49
N GLN A 95 7.93 2.56 4.90
CA GLN A 95 9.15 3.36 5.07
C GLN A 95 8.96 4.82 4.60
N ASN A 96 8.31 5.02 3.45
CA ASN A 96 7.96 6.34 2.93
C ASN A 96 6.96 7.06 3.84
N ILE A 97 6.00 6.34 4.41
CA ILE A 97 5.07 6.89 5.40
C ILE A 97 5.85 7.37 6.63
N LEU A 98 6.66 6.52 7.26
CA LEU A 98 7.44 6.87 8.46
C LEU A 98 8.36 8.07 8.23
N SER A 99 9.06 8.09 7.09
CA SER A 99 9.96 9.18 6.70
C SER A 99 9.23 10.46 6.24
N GLY A 100 7.91 10.44 6.06
CA GLY A 100 7.10 11.58 5.62
C GLY A 100 7.13 11.84 4.11
N ARG A 101 7.60 10.88 3.31
CA ARG A 101 7.63 10.91 1.85
C ARG A 101 6.33 10.44 1.21
N GLN A 102 5.48 9.75 1.98
CA GLN A 102 4.15 9.30 1.58
C GLN A 102 3.17 9.57 2.73
N SER A 103 1.94 9.97 2.42
CA SER A 103 0.96 10.34 3.45
C SER A 103 0.31 9.12 4.09
N MET A 104 -0.08 8.18 3.25
CA MET A 104 -0.84 6.99 3.66
C MET A 104 -0.71 5.88 2.61
N THR A 105 -1.08 4.67 3.00
CA THR A 105 -1.31 3.53 2.12
C THR A 105 -2.63 2.86 2.48
N VAL A 106 -3.13 2.02 1.60
CA VAL A 106 -4.30 1.18 1.85
C VAL A 106 -3.84 -0.28 2.01
N TYR A 107 -3.97 -0.81 3.22
CA TYR A 107 -3.71 -2.20 3.56
C TYR A 107 -4.87 -3.10 3.11
N LYS A 108 -4.52 -4.17 2.39
CA LYS A 108 -5.44 -5.24 1.99
C LYS A 108 -4.93 -6.55 2.58
N GLY A 109 -5.75 -7.18 3.40
CA GLY A 109 -5.38 -8.41 4.11
C GLY A 109 -5.25 -9.60 3.17
N ILE A 110 -4.05 -9.82 2.61
CA ILE A 110 -3.78 -10.92 1.65
C ILE A 110 -4.12 -12.27 2.27
N LYS A 111 -3.82 -12.48 3.56
CA LYS A 111 -4.17 -13.72 4.25
C LYS A 111 -5.69 -13.93 4.27
N GLN A 112 -6.46 -12.91 4.61
CA GLN A 112 -7.91 -12.98 4.65
C GLN A 112 -8.49 -13.22 3.25
N GLU A 113 -7.94 -12.59 2.21
CA GLU A 113 -8.33 -12.83 0.81
C GLU A 113 -8.03 -14.27 0.39
N ALA A 114 -6.83 -14.78 0.70
CA ALA A 114 -6.43 -16.14 0.38
C ALA A 114 -7.27 -17.19 1.12
N ASP A 115 -7.55 -16.97 2.41
CA ASP A 115 -8.38 -17.86 3.23
C ASP A 115 -9.82 -17.92 2.69
N ALA A 116 -10.41 -16.76 2.32
CA ALA A 116 -11.73 -16.71 1.71
C ALA A 116 -11.78 -17.40 0.35
N ALA A 117 -10.77 -17.17 -0.50
CA ALA A 117 -10.66 -17.81 -1.81
C ALA A 117 -10.50 -19.34 -1.69
N ALA A 118 -9.64 -19.81 -0.77
CA ALA A 118 -9.44 -21.23 -0.53
C ALA A 118 -10.71 -21.90 0.03
N ALA A 119 -11.39 -21.26 0.97
CA ALA A 119 -12.66 -21.76 1.51
C ALA A 119 -13.72 -21.91 0.40
N LEU A 120 -13.84 -20.91 -0.48
CA LEU A 120 -14.77 -20.94 -1.60
C LEU A 120 -14.40 -22.06 -2.61
N ALA A 121 -13.12 -22.19 -2.95
CA ALA A 121 -12.65 -23.25 -3.86
C ALA A 121 -12.94 -24.65 -3.31
N ILE A 122 -12.69 -24.88 -2.01
CA ILE A 122 -12.99 -26.15 -1.34
C ILE A 122 -14.50 -26.44 -1.36
N ALA A 123 -15.34 -25.45 -1.07
CA ALA A 123 -16.79 -25.60 -1.08
C ALA A 123 -17.30 -25.98 -2.48
N LEU A 124 -16.80 -25.31 -3.53
CA LEU A 124 -17.15 -25.61 -4.93
C LEU A 124 -16.77 -27.04 -5.32
N VAL A 125 -15.54 -27.48 -5.01
CA VAL A 125 -15.08 -28.85 -5.33
C VAL A 125 -15.90 -29.90 -4.59
N LYS A 126 -16.36 -29.60 -3.37
CA LYS A 126 -17.22 -30.49 -2.58
C LYS A 126 -18.69 -30.44 -2.97
N GLY A 127 -19.08 -29.60 -3.94
CA GLY A 127 -20.48 -29.40 -4.32
C GLY A 127 -21.33 -28.77 -3.20
N THR A 128 -20.70 -28.06 -2.27
CA THR A 128 -21.40 -27.33 -1.20
C THR A 128 -22.02 -26.05 -1.75
N ASP A 129 -23.19 -25.67 -1.24
CA ASP A 129 -23.81 -24.38 -1.58
C ASP A 129 -22.97 -23.22 -1.05
N THR A 130 -22.53 -22.34 -1.95
CA THR A 130 -21.68 -21.18 -1.67
C THR A 130 -22.47 -19.87 -1.57
N SER A 131 -23.80 -19.90 -1.73
CA SER A 131 -24.66 -18.71 -1.73
C SER A 131 -24.52 -17.85 -0.47
N THR A 132 -24.28 -18.50 0.69
CA THR A 132 -24.10 -17.84 1.99
C THR A 132 -22.68 -17.33 2.23
N MET A 133 -21.71 -17.71 1.38
CA MET A 133 -20.32 -17.27 1.51
C MET A 133 -20.07 -15.92 0.86
N ALA A 134 -20.87 -15.54 -0.14
CA ALA A 134 -20.77 -14.24 -0.80
C ALA A 134 -21.25 -13.12 0.13
N THR A 135 -20.49 -12.03 0.20
CA THR A 135 -20.84 -10.83 0.99
C THR A 135 -21.35 -9.69 0.12
N SER A 136 -21.19 -9.80 -1.20
CA SER A 136 -21.54 -8.77 -2.17
C SER A 136 -21.77 -9.38 -3.56
N VAL A 137 -22.06 -8.50 -4.52
CA VAL A 137 -22.25 -8.82 -5.93
C VAL A 137 -21.42 -7.86 -6.77
N VAL A 138 -20.66 -8.39 -7.73
CA VAL A 138 -19.89 -7.62 -8.70
C VAL A 138 -20.39 -7.94 -10.10
N ASN A 139 -20.84 -6.94 -10.84
CA ASN A 139 -21.21 -7.12 -12.24
C ASN A 139 -19.97 -7.16 -13.12
N ASN A 140 -19.80 -8.20 -13.92
CA ASN A 140 -18.64 -8.35 -14.81
C ASN A 140 -18.89 -7.86 -16.25
N GLY A 141 -19.95 -7.07 -16.46
CA GLY A 141 -20.42 -6.60 -17.76
C GLY A 141 -21.36 -7.58 -18.48
N THR A 142 -21.51 -8.81 -17.98
CA THR A 142 -22.44 -9.81 -18.55
C THR A 142 -23.45 -10.31 -17.51
N LYS A 143 -23.00 -10.51 -16.28
CA LYS A 143 -23.84 -11.01 -15.18
C LYS A 143 -23.35 -10.49 -13.84
N ASP A 144 -24.24 -10.57 -12.88
CA ASP A 144 -23.97 -10.38 -11.48
C ASP A 144 -23.26 -11.61 -10.91
N VAL A 145 -22.05 -11.40 -10.39
CA VAL A 145 -21.19 -12.45 -9.82
C VAL A 145 -21.21 -12.33 -8.30
N PRO A 146 -21.75 -13.32 -7.57
CA PRO A 146 -21.62 -13.39 -6.12
C PRO A 146 -20.14 -13.34 -5.74
N SER A 147 -19.79 -12.39 -4.87
CA SER A 147 -18.41 -12.04 -4.58
C SER A 147 -18.19 -11.87 -3.07
N VAL A 148 -16.99 -12.15 -2.62
CA VAL A 148 -16.53 -11.80 -1.27
C VAL A 148 -15.68 -10.54 -1.41
N LEU A 149 -16.17 -9.41 -0.92
CA LEU A 149 -15.41 -8.17 -0.86
C LEU A 149 -14.96 -7.94 0.58
N LEU A 150 -13.65 -7.92 0.78
CA LEU A 150 -13.06 -7.56 2.07
C LEU A 150 -12.95 -6.04 2.19
N VAL A 151 -13.01 -5.55 3.43
CA VAL A 151 -12.89 -4.13 3.71
C VAL A 151 -11.40 -3.78 3.81
N PRO A 152 -10.86 -2.92 2.92
CA PRO A 152 -9.49 -2.46 3.03
C PRO A 152 -9.34 -1.45 4.18
N VAL A 153 -8.12 -1.27 4.69
CA VAL A 153 -7.81 -0.41 5.84
C VAL A 153 -6.87 0.71 5.42
N SER A 154 -7.23 1.96 5.72
CA SER A 154 -6.29 3.09 5.55
C SER A 154 -5.22 3.03 6.64
N VAL A 155 -3.96 3.11 6.22
CA VAL A 155 -2.78 3.05 7.10
C VAL A 155 -1.94 4.32 6.95
N ASP A 156 -1.66 4.96 8.07
CA ASP A 156 -0.75 6.09 8.19
C ASP A 156 0.14 5.92 9.44
N LYS A 157 0.98 6.92 9.75
CA LYS A 157 1.90 6.86 10.89
C LYS A 157 1.23 6.49 12.23
N THR A 158 -0.05 6.79 12.39
CA THR A 158 -0.77 6.64 13.66
C THR A 158 -1.24 5.21 13.93
N ASN A 159 -1.32 4.34 12.91
CA ASN A 159 -1.93 3.02 13.05
C ASN A 159 -1.13 1.86 12.39
N ILE A 160 0.12 2.08 11.96
CA ILE A 160 0.98 1.02 11.40
C ILE A 160 1.10 -0.18 12.37
N ALA A 161 1.36 0.09 13.65
CA ALA A 161 1.53 -0.95 14.66
C ALA A 161 0.26 -1.79 14.84
N ASP A 162 -0.91 -1.13 14.91
CA ASP A 162 -2.20 -1.78 15.17
C ASP A 162 -2.81 -2.48 13.95
N THR A 163 -2.22 -2.30 12.77
CA THR A 163 -2.70 -2.89 11.51
C THR A 163 -1.67 -3.87 10.96
N VAL A 164 -0.78 -3.41 10.09
CA VAL A 164 0.12 -4.27 9.31
C VAL A 164 1.10 -5.04 10.18
N ILE A 165 1.53 -4.49 11.32
CA ILE A 165 2.42 -5.20 12.26
C ILE A 165 1.65 -6.22 13.08
N LYS A 166 0.57 -5.79 13.75
CA LYS A 166 -0.27 -6.66 14.58
C LYS A 166 -0.85 -7.84 13.82
N ASP A 167 -1.22 -7.64 12.56
CA ASP A 167 -1.75 -8.70 11.69
C ASP A 167 -0.65 -9.63 11.14
N GLY A 168 0.62 -9.36 11.48
CA GLY A 168 1.77 -10.10 10.97
C GLY A 168 1.98 -9.97 9.47
N PHE A 169 1.35 -8.96 8.84
CA PHE A 169 1.52 -8.66 7.42
C PHE A 169 2.91 -8.07 7.14
N ARG A 170 3.40 -7.29 8.10
CA ARG A 170 4.74 -6.72 8.12
C ARG A 170 5.42 -6.92 9.46
N THR A 171 6.74 -6.77 9.48
CA THR A 171 7.57 -6.78 10.69
C THR A 171 8.38 -5.49 10.78
N TRP A 172 8.67 -5.04 11.99
CA TRP A 172 9.60 -3.91 12.16
C TRP A 172 11.00 -4.24 11.65
N ALA A 173 11.43 -5.50 11.74
CA ALA A 173 12.72 -5.94 11.22
C ALA A 173 12.88 -5.73 9.71
N GLU A 174 11.83 -5.89 8.90
CA GLU A 174 11.91 -5.61 7.45
C GLU A 174 11.83 -4.11 7.14
N ILE A 175 11.13 -3.33 7.97
CA ILE A 175 10.88 -1.90 7.76
C ILE A 175 12.07 -1.04 8.25
N CYS A 176 12.58 -1.35 9.43
CA CYS A 176 13.54 -0.53 10.19
C CYS A 176 14.99 -0.87 9.82
N VAL A 177 15.29 -0.79 8.52
CA VAL A 177 16.60 -1.11 7.96
C VAL A 177 17.27 0.11 7.34
N GLY A 178 18.61 0.13 7.36
CA GLY A 178 19.41 1.20 6.75
C GLY A 178 19.00 2.58 7.23
N ASP A 179 18.88 3.52 6.28
CA ASP A 179 18.52 4.91 6.56
C ASP A 179 17.10 5.07 7.14
N PHE A 180 16.23 4.05 7.02
CA PHE A 180 14.87 4.14 7.54
C PHE A 180 14.75 3.80 9.02
N ALA A 181 15.74 3.14 9.62
CA ALA A 181 15.74 2.79 11.04
C ALA A 181 15.56 4.02 11.95
N GLN A 182 16.08 5.18 11.54
CA GLN A 182 15.96 6.44 12.30
C GLN A 182 14.53 6.98 12.39
N TYR A 183 13.61 6.53 11.52
CA TYR A 183 12.21 6.94 11.51
C TYR A 183 11.29 5.96 12.25
N CYS A 184 11.84 4.85 12.74
CA CYS A 184 11.06 3.82 13.41
C CYS A 184 10.75 4.18 14.87
N PRO A 185 9.62 3.66 15.40
CA PRO A 185 9.30 3.77 16.82
C PRO A 185 10.41 3.18 17.71
N ALA A 186 10.67 3.81 18.86
CA ALA A 186 11.75 3.39 19.75
C ALA A 186 11.53 1.99 20.35
N ASP A 187 10.27 1.64 20.64
CA ASP A 187 9.83 0.32 21.09
C ASP A 187 10.09 -0.76 20.04
N ALA A 188 9.81 -0.49 18.77
CA ALA A 188 10.14 -1.39 17.66
C ALA A 188 11.65 -1.71 17.61
N MET A 189 12.49 -0.70 17.81
CA MET A 189 13.96 -0.89 17.82
C MET A 189 14.43 -1.69 19.04
N MET A 190 13.81 -1.50 20.21
CA MET A 190 14.16 -2.26 21.41
C MET A 190 13.78 -3.74 21.30
N GLU A 191 12.58 -4.06 20.80
CA GLU A 191 12.15 -5.44 20.58
C GLU A 191 13.13 -6.19 19.66
N MET A 192 13.55 -5.57 18.56
CA MET A 192 14.55 -6.15 17.65
C MET A 192 15.91 -6.43 18.33
N THR A 193 16.36 -5.55 19.24
CA THR A 193 17.61 -5.81 19.98
C THR A 193 17.49 -6.96 20.98
N ALA A 194 16.32 -7.13 21.60
CA ALA A 194 16.06 -8.21 22.52
C ALA A 194 16.02 -9.57 21.78
N GLU A 195 15.32 -9.65 20.65
CA GLU A 195 15.27 -10.84 19.80
C GLU A 195 16.65 -11.23 19.27
N ALA A 196 17.47 -10.27 18.84
CA ALA A 196 18.83 -10.53 18.40
C ALA A 196 19.72 -11.08 19.54
N THR A 197 19.53 -10.59 20.77
CA THR A 197 20.27 -11.06 21.95
C THR A 197 19.88 -12.49 22.32
N ASP A 198 18.58 -12.82 22.24
CA ASP A 198 18.07 -14.15 22.58
C ASP A 198 18.49 -15.20 21.54
N SER A 199 18.48 -14.83 20.25
CA SER A 199 19.01 -15.67 19.17
C SER A 199 20.50 -16.02 19.37
N MET A 200 21.32 -15.03 19.72
CA MET A 200 22.74 -15.25 20.03
C MET A 200 22.95 -16.13 21.27
N MET A 201 22.06 -16.07 22.26
CA MET A 201 22.12 -16.94 23.45
C MET A 201 21.74 -18.39 23.12
N MET A 202 20.80 -18.61 22.19
CA MET A 202 20.40 -19.96 21.76
C MET A 202 21.49 -20.65 20.93
N GLU A 203 22.14 -19.93 20.01
CA GLU A 203 23.25 -20.48 19.20
C GLU A 203 24.52 -20.77 20.03
N ALA A 204 24.64 -20.18 21.22
CA ALA A 204 25.78 -20.40 22.11
C ALA A 204 25.64 -21.62 23.03
N THR A 205 24.58 -22.42 22.92
CA THR A 205 24.48 -23.69 23.66
C THR A 205 25.42 -24.73 23.04
N PRO A 206 26.51 -25.15 23.72
CA PRO A 206 27.43 -26.12 23.15
C PRO A 206 26.69 -27.45 23.00
N GLU A 207 26.74 -27.98 21.78
CA GLU A 207 26.27 -29.32 21.42
C GLU A 207 26.87 -30.32 22.44
N ALA A 208 26.02 -30.84 23.32
CA ALA A 208 26.41 -31.89 24.25
C ALA A 208 26.74 -33.13 23.41
N THR A 209 28.03 -33.30 23.12
CA THR A 209 28.55 -34.44 22.36
C THR A 209 28.38 -35.71 23.23
N PRO A 210 27.86 -36.82 22.67
CA PRO A 210 27.52 -38.03 23.42
C PRO A 210 28.71 -38.75 24.05
#